data_AF-A0A4R9JF19-F1
#
_entry.id   AF-A0A4R9JF19-F1
#
_cell.length_a   1.000
_cell.length_b   1.000
_cell.length_c   1.000
_cell.angle_alpha   90.00
_cell.angle_beta   90.00
_cell.angle_gamma   90.00
#
_symmetry.space_group_name_H-M   'P 1'
#
loop_
_entity.id
_entity.type
_entity.pdbx_description
1 polymer ?
#
loop_
_entity_poly.entity_id
_entity_poly.type
_entity_poly.pdbx_seq_one_letter_code
_entity_poly.pdbx_strand_id
1 'polypeptide(L)'
;MPEIKQVSSQTKDHHRRAILIQSLRDLLREEEDPSSVTFAKVCSRAKIPRASAYHFFPHMGAMYLGLRLVHSDLVSLRLEKVETVSFATWQDYVFFLAREAASVVREDLALMRVVYGIRNEETRHVGKELDSTIARIALSQVEARFILPDIPGIARKVGIAVSLIDSVFRFSFREEGEITEEMVTEAGRAAVAYLRSYLPEFLKHRQ
;
A
#
# COMPACT_ATOMS: atom_id res chain seq x y z
N MET A 1 23.10 -34.25 12.65
CA MET A 1 22.56 -33.62 11.43
C MET A 1 21.06 -33.34 11.58
N PRO A 2 20.62 -32.16 12.05
CA PRO A 2 19.20 -31.83 12.19
C PRO A 2 18.69 -30.63 11.35
N GLU A 3 19.44 -30.09 10.38
CA GLU A 3 19.05 -28.83 9.70
C GLU A 3 18.10 -28.97 8.48
N ILE A 4 17.89 -30.18 7.94
CA ILE A 4 17.18 -30.34 6.65
C ILE A 4 15.63 -30.37 6.82
N LYS A 5 15.10 -30.75 7.98
CA LYS A 5 13.64 -30.85 8.19
C LYS A 5 12.97 -29.49 8.42
N GLN A 6 13.62 -28.56 9.13
CA GLN A 6 13.03 -27.25 9.47
C GLN A 6 12.86 -26.33 8.26
N VAL A 7 13.85 -26.29 7.35
CA VAL A 7 13.79 -25.45 6.14
C VAL A 7 12.65 -25.90 5.20
N SER A 8 12.44 -27.21 5.04
CA SER A 8 11.36 -27.73 4.18
C SER A 8 9.94 -27.45 4.70
N SER A 9 9.76 -27.34 6.03
CA SER A 9 8.46 -27.05 6.66
C SER A 9 8.12 -25.58 6.56
N GLN A 10 9.10 -24.69 6.82
CA GLN A 10 8.91 -23.24 6.69
C GLN A 10 8.58 -22.82 5.25
N THR A 11 9.25 -23.41 4.25
CA THR A 11 8.96 -23.12 2.83
C THR A 11 7.54 -23.57 2.44
N LYS A 12 7.08 -24.72 2.97
CA LYS A 12 5.72 -25.21 2.75
C LYS A 12 4.66 -24.31 3.40
N ASP A 13 4.92 -23.83 4.61
CA ASP A 13 4.02 -22.93 5.34
C ASP A 13 3.93 -21.55 4.67
N HIS A 14 5.06 -21.01 4.21
CA HIS A 14 5.08 -19.79 3.42
C HIS A 14 4.29 -19.95 2.11
N HIS A 15 4.47 -21.08 1.41
CA HIS A 15 3.74 -21.37 0.19
C HIS A 15 2.23 -21.47 0.42
N ARG A 16 1.78 -22.11 1.50
CA ARG A 16 0.35 -22.18 1.87
C ARG A 16 -0.24 -20.81 2.19
N ARG A 17 0.50 -19.96 2.92
CA ARG A 17 0.10 -18.56 3.15
C ARG A 17 -0.09 -17.81 1.83
N ALA A 18 0.89 -17.93 0.93
CA ALA A 18 0.84 -17.27 -0.38
C ALA A 18 -0.35 -17.76 -1.22
N ILE A 19 -0.64 -19.06 -1.24
CA ILE A 19 -1.81 -19.60 -1.96
C ILE A 19 -3.13 -19.05 -1.40
N LEU A 20 -3.27 -18.95 -0.08
CA LEU A 20 -4.48 -18.40 0.54
C LEU A 20 -4.68 -16.92 0.16
N ILE A 21 -3.62 -16.11 0.20
CA ILE A 21 -3.67 -14.70 -0.20
C ILE A 21 -3.92 -14.55 -1.70
N GLN A 22 -3.32 -15.37 -2.54
CA GLN A 22 -3.59 -15.37 -3.98
C GLN A 22 -5.03 -15.79 -4.28
N SER A 23 -5.56 -16.79 -3.57
CA SER A 23 -6.95 -17.22 -3.71
C SER A 23 -7.94 -16.14 -3.29
N LEU A 24 -7.63 -15.40 -2.21
CA LEU A 24 -8.39 -14.22 -1.81
C LEU A 24 -8.35 -13.14 -2.89
N ARG A 25 -7.15 -12.82 -3.39
CA ARG A 25 -6.93 -11.83 -4.44
C ARG A 25 -7.76 -12.14 -5.68
N ASP A 26 -7.74 -13.39 -6.15
CA ASP A 26 -8.52 -13.80 -7.31
C ASP A 26 -10.03 -13.70 -7.08
N LEU A 27 -10.53 -14.18 -5.93
CA LEU A 27 -11.96 -14.07 -5.61
C LEU A 27 -12.42 -12.61 -5.57
N LEU A 28 -11.59 -11.71 -5.05
CA LEU A 28 -11.87 -10.27 -5.05
C LEU A 28 -11.86 -9.63 -6.45
N ARG A 29 -11.27 -10.28 -7.46
CA ARG A 29 -11.36 -9.84 -8.87
C ARG A 29 -12.61 -10.37 -9.55
N GLU A 30 -12.95 -11.63 -9.27
CA GLU A 30 -14.00 -12.38 -9.97
C GLU A 30 -15.41 -12.07 -9.45
N GLU A 31 -15.57 -11.85 -8.14
CA GLU A 31 -16.88 -11.68 -7.52
C GLU A 31 -17.40 -10.25 -7.73
N GLU A 32 -18.66 -10.09 -8.13
CA GLU A 32 -19.28 -8.78 -8.30
C GLU A 32 -19.37 -8.02 -6.97
N ASP A 33 -19.85 -8.71 -5.93
CA ASP A 33 -19.91 -8.20 -4.55
C ASP A 33 -18.71 -8.72 -3.72
N PRO A 34 -17.77 -7.85 -3.30
CA PRO A 34 -16.66 -8.23 -2.43
C PRO A 34 -17.10 -8.80 -1.07
N SER A 35 -18.29 -8.42 -0.59
CA SER A 35 -18.82 -8.92 0.69
C SER A 35 -19.16 -10.42 0.63
N SER A 36 -19.38 -10.95 -0.56
CA SER A 36 -19.64 -12.37 -0.81
C SER A 36 -18.40 -13.25 -0.63
N VAL A 37 -17.20 -12.66 -0.56
CA VAL A 37 -15.94 -13.38 -0.37
C VAL A 37 -15.81 -13.79 1.08
N THR A 38 -15.96 -15.09 1.35
CA THR A 38 -15.88 -15.66 2.70
C THR A 38 -14.60 -16.47 2.91
N PHE A 39 -14.20 -16.64 4.17
CA PHE A 39 -13.06 -17.49 4.55
C PHE A 39 -13.20 -18.92 3.98
N ALA A 40 -14.43 -19.44 3.94
CA ALA A 40 -14.75 -20.73 3.35
C ALA A 40 -14.49 -20.80 1.84
N LYS A 41 -14.90 -19.77 1.08
CA LYS A 41 -14.64 -19.68 -0.36
C LYS A 41 -13.14 -19.63 -0.65
N VAL A 42 -12.38 -18.83 0.12
CA VAL A 42 -10.91 -18.75 -0.01
C VAL A 42 -10.26 -20.12 0.23
N CYS A 43 -10.64 -20.82 1.30
CA CYS A 43 -10.14 -22.17 1.60
C CYS A 43 -10.45 -23.18 0.49
N SER A 44 -11.68 -23.13 -0.04
CA SER A 44 -12.12 -24.01 -1.13
C SER A 44 -11.28 -23.80 -2.39
N ARG A 45 -11.09 -22.53 -2.80
CA ARG A 45 -10.26 -22.17 -3.97
C ARG A 45 -8.80 -22.59 -3.77
N ALA A 46 -8.25 -22.34 -2.59
CA ALA A 46 -6.89 -22.71 -2.23
C ALA A 46 -6.68 -24.24 -2.14
N LYS A 47 -7.77 -25.03 -2.11
CA LYS A 47 -7.76 -26.47 -1.80
C LYS A 47 -7.07 -26.76 -0.45
N ILE A 48 -7.24 -25.86 0.52
CA ILE A 48 -6.69 -25.98 1.88
C ILE A 48 -7.87 -26.14 2.86
N PRO A 49 -7.90 -27.21 3.69
CA PRO A 49 -8.96 -27.37 4.68
C PRO A 49 -9.03 -26.19 5.66
N ARG A 50 -10.24 -25.78 6.07
CA ARG A 50 -10.43 -24.64 7.00
C ARG A 50 -9.61 -24.77 8.28
N ALA A 51 -9.56 -25.97 8.87
CA ALA A 51 -8.76 -26.25 10.05
C ALA A 51 -7.26 -25.94 9.83
N SER A 52 -6.72 -26.26 8.65
CA SER A 52 -5.34 -25.90 8.30
C SER A 52 -5.18 -24.41 8.04
N ALA A 53 -6.16 -23.76 7.42
CA ALA A 53 -6.12 -22.32 7.14
C ALA A 53 -6.12 -21.48 8.42
N TYR A 54 -6.85 -21.91 9.47
CA TYR A 54 -6.88 -21.23 10.76
C TYR A 54 -5.52 -21.17 11.47
N HIS A 55 -4.59 -22.10 11.19
CA HIS A 55 -3.21 -22.02 11.68
C HIS A 55 -2.41 -20.87 11.04
N PHE A 56 -2.81 -20.40 9.85
CA PHE A 56 -2.13 -19.33 9.12
C PHE A 56 -2.83 -17.97 9.30
N PHE A 57 -4.16 -17.97 9.22
CA PHE A 57 -4.99 -16.78 9.37
C PHE A 57 -6.18 -17.12 10.27
N PRO A 58 -6.27 -16.53 11.47
CA PRO A 58 -7.31 -16.90 12.44
C PRO A 58 -8.73 -16.53 11.99
N HIS A 59 -8.86 -15.58 11.05
CA HIS A 59 -10.13 -15.16 10.46
C HIS A 59 -9.89 -14.36 9.17
N MET A 60 -10.97 -13.91 8.53
CA MET A 60 -10.93 -13.21 7.23
C MET A 60 -10.16 -11.88 7.28
N GLY A 61 -10.30 -11.12 8.37
CA GLY A 61 -9.57 -9.87 8.60
C GLY A 61 -8.05 -10.02 8.44
N ALA A 62 -7.48 -11.08 8.99
CA ALA A 62 -6.05 -11.37 8.86
C ALA A 62 -5.63 -11.70 7.41
N MET A 63 -6.50 -12.32 6.61
CA MET A 63 -6.23 -12.55 5.18
C MET A 63 -6.25 -11.25 4.38
N TYR A 64 -7.23 -10.36 4.64
CA TYR A 64 -7.26 -9.04 4.02
C TYR A 64 -6.02 -8.22 4.37
N LEU A 65 -5.56 -8.32 5.62
CA LEU A 65 -4.31 -7.70 6.03
C LEU A 65 -3.12 -8.27 5.25
N GLY A 66 -3.04 -9.60 5.10
CA GLY A 66 -2.00 -10.24 4.28
C GLY A 66 -1.98 -9.71 2.84
N LEU A 67 -3.15 -9.49 2.23
CA LEU A 67 -3.22 -8.92 0.88
C LEU A 67 -2.82 -7.43 0.85
N ARG A 68 -3.12 -6.66 1.90
CA ARG A 68 -2.64 -5.26 2.03
C ARG A 68 -1.12 -5.18 2.19
N LEU A 69 -0.50 -6.17 2.84
CA LEU A 69 0.96 -6.26 2.92
C LEU A 69 1.57 -6.48 1.53
N VAL A 70 0.97 -7.37 0.72
CA VAL A 70 1.37 -7.54 -0.69
C VAL A 70 1.26 -6.23 -1.47
N HIS A 71 0.19 -5.46 -1.28
CA HIS A 71 0.06 -4.13 -1.89
C HIS A 71 1.20 -3.19 -1.45
N SER A 72 1.49 -3.12 -0.15
CA SER A 72 2.57 -2.27 0.37
C SER A 72 3.94 -2.66 -0.17
N ASP A 73 4.21 -3.96 -0.32
CA ASP A 73 5.45 -4.46 -0.90
C ASP A 73 5.58 -4.06 -2.37
N LEU A 74 4.47 -4.14 -3.13
CA LEU A 74 4.44 -3.69 -4.53
C LEU A 74 4.70 -2.19 -4.67
N VAL A 75 4.06 -1.35 -3.83
CA VAL A 75 4.32 0.09 -3.81
C VAL A 75 5.79 0.35 -3.47
N SER A 76 6.31 -0.30 -2.43
CA SER A 76 7.70 -0.12 -1.99
C SER A 76 8.70 -0.50 -3.09
N LEU A 77 8.51 -1.66 -3.74
CA LEU A 77 9.35 -2.12 -4.84
C LEU A 77 9.31 -1.20 -6.07
N ARG A 78 8.18 -0.53 -6.33
CA ARG A 78 8.10 0.48 -7.40
C ARG A 78 8.85 1.73 -7.02
N LEU A 79 8.62 2.23 -5.81
CA LEU A 79 9.29 3.42 -5.33
C LEU A 79 10.80 3.21 -5.28
N GLU A 80 11.31 2.07 -4.80
CA GLU A 80 12.75 1.77 -4.76
C GLU A 80 13.46 1.88 -6.12
N LYS A 81 12.74 1.74 -7.24
CA LYS A 81 13.29 1.82 -8.60
C LYS A 81 13.27 3.24 -9.19
N VAL A 82 12.79 4.22 -8.44
CA VAL A 82 12.60 5.58 -8.93
C VAL A 82 13.93 6.33 -9.01
N GLU A 83 14.24 6.83 -10.21
CA GLU A 83 15.37 7.72 -10.44
C GLU A 83 15.02 9.16 -10.04
N THR A 84 15.38 9.53 -8.81
CA THR A 84 14.99 10.82 -8.23
C THR A 84 15.60 12.04 -8.94
N VAL A 85 16.68 11.85 -9.71
CA VAL A 85 17.33 12.90 -10.51
C VAL A 85 16.38 13.55 -11.54
N SER A 86 15.36 12.80 -11.98
CA SER A 86 14.37 13.26 -12.97
C SER A 86 13.44 14.37 -12.45
N PHE A 87 13.32 14.56 -11.14
CA PHE A 87 12.41 15.56 -10.56
C PHE A 87 13.07 16.93 -10.50
N ALA A 88 12.43 17.94 -11.09
CA ALA A 88 12.88 19.33 -11.04
C ALA A 88 12.54 19.98 -9.69
N THR A 89 11.36 19.66 -9.16
CA THR A 89 10.85 20.19 -7.88
C THR A 89 10.34 19.07 -6.97
N TRP A 90 10.21 19.35 -5.67
CA TRP A 90 9.63 18.38 -4.74
C TRP A 90 8.13 18.18 -4.98
N GLN A 91 7.46 19.18 -5.57
CA GLN A 91 6.07 19.14 -5.97
C GLN A 91 5.87 18.11 -7.10
N ASP A 92 6.77 18.10 -8.09
CA ASP A 92 6.75 17.10 -9.16
C ASP A 92 6.86 15.68 -8.59
N TYR A 93 7.73 15.50 -7.61
CA TYR A 93 7.88 14.24 -6.90
C TYR A 93 6.60 13.85 -6.14
N VAL A 94 5.92 14.77 -5.46
CA VAL A 94 4.66 14.48 -4.76
C VAL A 94 3.53 14.12 -5.75
N PHE A 95 3.43 14.81 -6.88
CA PHE A 95 2.48 14.43 -7.93
C PHE A 95 2.80 13.07 -8.54
N PHE A 96 4.07 12.76 -8.73
CA PHE A 96 4.52 11.43 -9.14
C PHE A 96 4.12 10.35 -8.12
N LEU A 97 4.34 10.58 -6.82
CA LEU A 97 3.92 9.65 -5.77
C LEU A 97 2.42 9.35 -5.82
N ALA A 98 1.58 10.37 -6.01
CA ALA A 98 0.14 10.18 -6.14
C ALA A 98 -0.21 9.30 -7.36
N ARG A 99 0.43 9.54 -8.51
CA ARG A 99 0.23 8.75 -9.73
C ARG A 99 0.67 7.30 -9.56
N GLU A 100 1.83 7.06 -8.97
CA GLU A 100 2.33 5.70 -8.72
C GLU A 100 1.42 4.94 -7.75
N ALA A 101 1.00 5.58 -6.66
CA ALA A 101 0.09 4.98 -5.70
C ALA A 101 -1.25 4.59 -6.37
N ALA A 102 -1.79 5.44 -7.25
CA ALA A 102 -2.99 5.13 -8.01
C ALA A 102 -2.76 4.03 -9.06
N SER A 103 -1.62 4.03 -9.75
CA SER A 103 -1.28 3.01 -10.75
C SER A 103 -1.26 1.61 -10.14
N VAL A 104 -0.62 1.42 -8.98
CA VAL A 104 -0.53 0.10 -8.32
C VAL A 104 -1.89 -0.52 -8.04
N VAL A 105 -2.84 0.29 -7.57
CA VAL A 105 -4.19 -0.20 -7.23
C VAL A 105 -5.09 -0.33 -8.45
N ARG A 106 -4.92 0.51 -9.49
CA ARG A 106 -5.69 0.40 -10.74
C ARG A 106 -5.31 -0.81 -11.57
N GLU A 107 -4.08 -1.28 -11.48
CA GLU A 107 -3.64 -2.53 -12.13
C GLU A 107 -4.33 -3.77 -11.56
N ASP A 108 -4.93 -3.66 -10.37
CA ASP A 108 -5.60 -4.78 -9.74
C ASP A 108 -6.79 -4.37 -8.87
N LEU A 109 -7.98 -4.62 -9.41
CA LEU A 109 -9.25 -4.40 -8.72
C LEU A 109 -9.31 -5.02 -7.31
N ALA A 110 -8.67 -6.18 -7.08
CA ALA A 110 -8.64 -6.77 -5.74
C ALA A 110 -7.82 -5.95 -4.75
N LEU A 111 -6.72 -5.34 -5.19
CA LEU A 111 -5.93 -4.43 -4.37
C LEU A 111 -6.71 -3.15 -4.08
N MET A 112 -7.37 -2.58 -5.10
CA MET A 112 -8.22 -1.41 -4.91
C MET A 112 -9.34 -1.68 -3.89
N ARG A 113 -10.05 -2.82 -4.03
CA ARG A 113 -11.11 -3.25 -3.11
C ARG A 113 -10.60 -3.51 -1.70
N VAL A 114 -9.47 -4.20 -1.53
CA VAL A 114 -8.95 -4.51 -0.18
C VAL A 114 -8.43 -3.27 0.53
N VAL A 115 -7.83 -2.31 -0.19
CA VAL A 115 -7.25 -1.09 0.37
C VAL A 115 -8.35 -0.07 0.72
N TYR A 116 -9.32 0.14 -0.17
CA TYR A 116 -10.31 1.22 -0.04
C TYR A 116 -11.72 0.76 0.31
N GLY A 117 -12.13 -0.45 -0.07
CA GLY A 117 -13.49 -0.96 0.12
C GLY A 117 -13.72 -1.75 1.41
N ILE A 118 -12.68 -2.41 1.94
CA ILE A 118 -12.82 -3.28 3.11
C ILE A 118 -12.42 -2.53 4.39
N ARG A 119 -13.36 -2.44 5.34
CA ARG A 119 -13.15 -1.79 6.64
C ARG A 119 -13.22 -2.81 7.76
N ASN A 120 -12.11 -3.05 8.45
CA ASN A 120 -12.09 -3.75 9.73
C ASN A 120 -11.06 -3.09 10.67
N GLU A 121 -11.17 -3.32 11.99
CA GLU A 121 -10.33 -2.64 12.98
C GLU A 121 -8.84 -3.03 12.87
N GLU A 122 -8.56 -4.28 12.52
CA GLU A 122 -7.18 -4.79 12.40
C GLU A 122 -6.40 -4.18 11.23
N THR A 123 -7.06 -4.03 10.07
CA THR A 123 -6.46 -3.39 8.90
C THR A 123 -6.18 -1.90 9.13
N ARG A 124 -6.81 -1.28 10.13
CA ARG A 124 -6.57 0.13 10.51
C ARG A 124 -5.24 0.31 11.25
N HIS A 125 -4.89 -0.59 12.16
CA HIS A 125 -3.66 -0.48 12.95
C HIS A 125 -2.42 -0.80 12.12
N VAL A 126 -2.43 -1.90 11.39
CA VAL A 126 -1.29 -2.28 10.54
C VAL A 126 -1.18 -1.40 9.29
N GLY A 127 -2.30 -0.84 8.81
CA GLY A 127 -2.29 0.22 7.80
C GLY A 127 -1.36 1.39 8.17
N LYS A 128 -1.32 1.80 9.46
CA LYS A 128 -0.42 2.88 9.91
C LYS A 128 1.06 2.54 9.79
N GLU A 129 1.44 1.28 10.02
CA GLU A 129 2.84 0.83 9.89
C GLU A 129 3.28 0.77 8.42
N LEU A 130 2.36 0.39 7.53
CA LEU A 130 2.60 0.40 6.08
C LEU A 130 2.74 1.83 5.56
N ASP A 131 1.84 2.73 5.97
CA ASP A 131 1.93 4.15 5.65
C ASP A 131 3.25 4.77 6.13
N SER A 132 3.77 4.32 7.27
CA SER A 132 5.06 4.76 7.81
C SER A 132 6.24 4.28 6.97
N THR A 133 6.15 3.11 6.33
CA THR A 133 7.21 2.62 5.44
C THR A 133 7.24 3.40 4.14
N ILE A 134 6.07 3.61 3.51
CA ILE A 134 5.95 4.43 2.31
C ILE A 134 6.44 5.85 2.59
N ALA A 135 6.06 6.46 3.72
CA ALA A 135 6.51 7.79 4.11
C ALA A 135 8.02 7.89 4.30
N ARG A 136 8.68 6.85 4.84
CA ARG A 136 10.15 6.81 4.97
C ARG A 136 10.84 6.71 3.62
N ILE A 137 10.37 5.83 2.73
CA ILE A 137 10.89 5.73 1.36
C ILE A 137 10.73 7.09 0.68
N ALA A 138 9.55 7.69 0.79
CA ALA A 138 9.26 8.98 0.18
C ALA A 138 10.19 10.09 0.67
N LEU A 139 10.38 10.18 1.99
CA LEU A 139 11.30 11.15 2.58
C LEU A 139 12.74 10.90 2.11
N SER A 140 13.22 9.65 2.11
CA SER A 140 14.58 9.34 1.66
C SER A 140 14.84 9.73 0.20
N GLN A 141 13.83 9.63 -0.66
CA GLN A 141 13.91 10.01 -2.07
C GLN A 141 13.96 11.52 -2.26
N VAL A 142 13.15 12.25 -1.49
CA VAL A 142 13.24 13.72 -1.44
C VAL A 142 14.61 14.14 -0.93
N GLU A 143 15.11 13.53 0.14
CA GLU A 143 16.44 13.82 0.70
C GLU A 143 17.55 13.50 -0.29
N ALA A 144 17.47 12.38 -1.02
CA ALA A 144 18.45 12.02 -2.04
C ALA A 144 18.57 13.09 -3.13
N ARG A 145 17.46 13.76 -3.47
CA ARG A 145 17.40 14.74 -4.56
C ARG A 145 17.57 16.19 -4.13
N PHE A 146 17.07 16.54 -2.94
CA PHE A 146 16.92 17.91 -2.47
C PHE A 146 17.58 18.11 -1.11
N ILE A 147 18.16 19.30 -0.91
CA ILE A 147 18.64 19.75 0.40
C ILE A 147 17.44 20.26 1.18
N LEU A 148 16.98 19.46 2.15
CA LEU A 148 15.90 19.85 3.06
C LEU A 148 16.43 20.80 4.15
N PRO A 149 15.67 21.86 4.49
CA PRO A 149 15.95 22.63 5.70
C PRO A 149 15.68 21.77 6.94
N ASP A 150 16.23 22.18 8.09
CA ASP A 150 15.93 21.53 9.36
C ASP A 150 14.46 21.78 9.74
N ILE A 151 13.63 20.74 9.57
CA ILE A 151 12.20 20.78 9.85
C ILE A 151 11.90 19.80 10.98
N PRO A 152 11.53 20.30 12.17
CA PRO A 152 11.18 19.45 13.30
C PRO A 152 10.08 18.44 12.95
N GLY A 153 10.40 17.15 13.08
CA GLY A 153 9.46 16.06 12.82
C GLY A 153 9.06 15.89 11.35
N ILE A 154 9.95 16.20 10.39
CA ILE A 154 9.69 16.10 8.95
C ILE A 154 9.08 14.75 8.53
N ALA A 155 9.56 13.62 9.09
CA ALA A 155 9.02 12.29 8.80
C ALA A 155 7.51 12.18 9.11
N ARG A 156 7.06 12.77 10.23
CA ARG A 156 5.63 12.79 10.57
C ARG A 156 4.82 13.65 9.59
N LYS A 157 5.41 14.75 9.10
CA LYS A 157 4.76 15.63 8.11
C LYS A 157 4.63 14.92 6.76
N VAL A 158 5.68 14.26 6.30
CA VAL A 158 5.61 13.42 5.08
C VAL A 158 4.56 12.31 5.25
N GLY A 159 4.50 11.67 6.42
CA GLY A 159 3.44 10.70 6.74
C GLY A 159 2.03 11.28 6.61
N ILE A 160 1.80 12.51 7.08
CA ILE A 160 0.51 13.20 6.90
C ILE A 160 0.22 13.47 5.42
N ALA A 161 1.21 13.87 4.63
CA ALA A 161 1.04 14.09 3.19
C ALA A 161 0.65 12.80 2.46
N VAL A 162 1.27 11.66 2.79
CA VAL A 162 0.91 10.34 2.27
C VAL A 162 -0.52 9.97 2.69
N SER A 163 -0.90 10.21 3.94
CA SER A 163 -2.27 9.98 4.42
C SER A 163 -3.30 10.86 3.74
N LEU A 164 -2.95 12.09 3.31
CA LEU A 164 -3.83 12.96 2.53
C LEU A 164 -4.10 12.37 1.14
N ILE A 165 -3.07 11.88 0.46
CA ILE A 165 -3.21 11.20 -0.84
C ILE A 165 -4.17 10.02 -0.70
N ASP A 166 -3.91 9.14 0.25
CA ASP A 166 -4.77 7.97 0.49
C ASP A 166 -6.21 8.41 0.84
N SER A 167 -6.39 9.46 1.64
CA SER A 167 -7.73 9.94 2.01
C SER A 167 -8.55 10.42 0.82
N VAL A 168 -7.92 11.06 -0.17
CA VAL A 168 -8.58 11.45 -1.43
C VAL A 168 -8.92 10.21 -2.27
N PHE A 169 -8.06 9.19 -2.30
CA PHE A 169 -8.37 7.93 -2.98
C PHE A 169 -9.50 7.15 -2.32
N ARG A 170 -9.53 7.11 -0.98
CA ARG A 170 -10.67 6.58 -0.20
C ARG A 170 -11.97 7.32 -0.52
N PHE A 171 -11.91 8.62 -0.77
CA PHE A 171 -13.06 9.41 -1.17
C PHE A 171 -13.53 9.03 -2.58
N SER A 172 -12.63 9.08 -3.56
CA SER A 172 -12.90 8.69 -4.96
C SER A 172 -13.53 7.30 -5.06
N PHE A 173 -12.92 6.31 -4.40
CA PHE A 173 -13.39 4.93 -4.45
C PHE A 173 -14.77 4.76 -3.81
N ARG A 174 -15.13 5.58 -2.82
CA ARG A 174 -16.46 5.51 -2.19
C ARG A 174 -17.54 6.06 -3.11
N GLU A 175 -17.26 7.15 -3.80
CA GLU A 175 -18.22 7.82 -4.68
C GLU A 175 -18.41 7.05 -5.99
N GLU A 176 -17.31 6.58 -6.59
CA GLU A 176 -17.29 6.11 -7.98
C GLU A 176 -16.86 4.63 -8.11
N GLY A 177 -16.41 3.99 -7.03
CA GLY A 177 -15.87 2.63 -7.08
C GLY A 177 -14.48 2.53 -7.72
N GLU A 178 -13.88 3.67 -8.09
CA GLU A 178 -12.57 3.76 -8.72
C GLU A 178 -11.80 5.01 -8.25
N ILE A 179 -10.53 5.08 -8.61
CA ILE A 179 -9.69 6.27 -8.43
C ILE A 179 -9.58 6.96 -9.76
N THR A 180 -10.20 8.12 -9.96
CA THR A 180 -10.17 8.85 -11.23
C THR A 180 -8.90 9.68 -11.40
N GLU A 181 -8.55 10.06 -12.63
CA GLU A 181 -7.38 10.94 -12.89
C GLU A 181 -7.53 12.32 -12.23
N GLU A 182 -8.77 12.82 -12.16
CA GLU A 182 -9.10 14.03 -11.42
C GLU A 182 -8.70 13.88 -9.95
N MET A 183 -9.12 12.77 -9.32
CA MET A 183 -8.82 12.51 -7.90
C MET A 183 -7.33 12.27 -7.64
N VAL A 184 -6.58 11.73 -8.60
CA VAL A 184 -5.10 11.69 -8.55
C VAL A 184 -4.50 13.10 -8.51
N THR A 185 -5.03 14.00 -9.32
CA THR A 185 -4.58 15.39 -9.35
C THR A 185 -4.93 16.12 -8.05
N GLU A 186 -6.16 15.93 -7.52
CA GLU A 186 -6.59 16.50 -6.25
C GLU A 186 -5.78 15.96 -5.06
N ALA A 187 -5.45 14.66 -5.06
CA ALA A 187 -4.60 14.04 -4.05
C ALA A 187 -3.21 14.68 -4.01
N GLY A 188 -2.57 14.83 -5.17
CA GLY A 188 -1.28 15.52 -5.28
C GLY A 188 -1.37 16.98 -4.84
N ARG A 189 -2.43 17.70 -5.25
CA ARG A 189 -2.68 19.09 -4.86
C ARG A 189 -2.81 19.25 -3.35
N ALA A 190 -3.58 18.38 -2.69
CA ALA A 190 -3.78 18.41 -1.25
C ALA A 190 -2.47 18.15 -0.49
N ALA A 191 -1.69 17.15 -0.91
CA ALA A 191 -0.40 16.83 -0.31
C ALA A 191 0.62 17.96 -0.49
N VAL A 192 0.72 18.55 -1.69
CA VAL A 192 1.59 19.70 -1.95
C VAL A 192 1.18 20.91 -1.11
N ALA A 193 -0.11 21.24 -1.06
CA ALA A 193 -0.61 22.37 -0.27
C ALA A 193 -0.27 22.22 1.23
N TYR A 194 -0.41 21.01 1.76
CA TYR A 194 -0.02 20.70 3.13
C TYR A 194 1.50 20.88 3.34
N LEU A 195 2.33 20.28 2.48
CA LEU A 195 3.79 20.33 2.61
C LEU A 195 4.37 21.74 2.43
N ARG A 196 3.74 22.61 1.63
CA ARG A 196 4.10 24.04 1.50
C ARG A 196 4.01 24.80 2.83
N SER A 197 3.27 24.29 3.82
CA SER A 197 3.25 24.88 5.15
C SER A 197 4.57 24.69 5.92
N TYR A 198 5.49 23.88 5.40
CA TYR A 198 6.76 23.51 6.05
C TYR A 198 7.97 23.56 5.12
N LEU A 199 7.79 23.27 3.83
CA LEU A 199 8.83 23.32 2.81
C LEU A 199 8.79 24.66 2.06
N PRO A 200 9.94 25.27 1.76
CA PRO A 200 9.99 26.39 0.84
C PRO A 200 9.57 25.94 -0.57
N GLU A 201 9.09 26.89 -1.37
CA GLU A 201 8.63 26.60 -2.74
C GLU A 201 9.72 25.96 -3.60
N PHE A 202 10.98 26.39 -3.42
CA PHE A 202 12.14 25.87 -4.14
C PHE A 202 13.16 25.31 -3.16
N LEU A 203 13.51 24.03 -3.35
CA LEU A 203 14.61 23.38 -2.65
C LEU A 203 15.84 23.32 -3.54
N LYS A 204 17.02 23.49 -2.95
CA LYS A 204 18.28 23.28 -3.67
C LYS A 204 18.44 21.80 -3.98
N HIS A 205 18.92 21.51 -5.19
CA HIS A 205 19.29 20.15 -5.59
C HIS A 205 20.54 19.70 -4.82
N ARG A 206 20.57 18.43 -4.40
CA ARG A 206 21.79 17.78 -3.95
C ARG A 206 22.64 17.48 -5.21
N GLN A 207 23.93 17.81 -5.15
CA GLN A 207 24.89 17.53 -6.23
C GLN A 207 25.21 16.04 -6.29
#